data_AF-A0A523MJK5-F1
#
_entry.id   AF-A0A523MJK5-F1
#
_cell.length_a   1.000
_cell.length_b   1.000
_cell.length_c   1.000
_cell.angle_alpha   90.00
_cell.angle_beta   90.00
_cell.angle_gamma   90.00
#
_symmetry.space_group_name_H-M   'P 1'
#
loop_
_entity.id
_entity.type
_entity.pdbx_description
1 polymer ?
#
loop_
_entity_poly.entity_id
_entity_poly.type
_entity_poly.pdbx_seq_one_letter_code
_entity_poly.pdbx_strand_id
1 'polypeptide(L)'
;MSTAEKDVHQSMGDSMTAAEKARADAIMKGWLAFNDQAKEIEQLFDNDLESIGREVGELVCRKLGIENSPVADRNLEFGRLIADTFRTYQMRMPYTHQSNDALIKEQLKTFDLMMQKDMLPAMIQHDLDSMYEILHERVYWVEQTGDLSLALDAVTTPTCFRNLTIGEGFQWHGDRKVSWISPYKRVLEKGWKRNIWTNVTEQKIHEQWTKPRFLGYAKHLDCHFDIPDWDEETRLITIEVSPL
;
A
#
# COMPACT_ATOMS: atom_id res chain seq x y z
N MET A 1 -39.72 -13.88 -36.10
CA MET A 1 -38.57 -13.34 -35.36
C MET A 1 -39.05 -12.16 -34.56
N SER A 2 -38.99 -12.28 -33.23
CA SER A 2 -39.49 -11.30 -32.25
C SER A 2 -38.67 -10.02 -32.27
N THR A 3 -39.30 -8.89 -31.99
CA THR A 3 -38.77 -7.52 -31.93
C THR A 3 -37.71 -7.27 -30.83
N ALA A 4 -37.01 -8.31 -30.37
CA ALA A 4 -36.07 -8.26 -29.26
C ALA A 4 -34.57 -8.14 -29.66
N GLU A 5 -34.26 -8.13 -30.96
CA GLU A 5 -32.86 -8.11 -31.47
C GLU A 5 -32.48 -6.77 -32.14
N LYS A 6 -33.06 -5.65 -31.71
CA LYS A 6 -32.75 -4.30 -32.25
C LYS A 6 -32.08 -3.34 -31.28
N ASP A 7 -31.62 -3.81 -30.12
CA ASP A 7 -31.03 -2.95 -29.08
C ASP A 7 -29.55 -3.26 -28.82
N VAL A 8 -28.78 -3.43 -29.89
CA VAL A 8 -27.35 -3.74 -29.83
C VAL A 8 -26.57 -2.51 -30.31
N HIS A 9 -25.93 -1.85 -29.35
CA HIS A 9 -25.01 -0.71 -29.46
C HIS A 9 -25.61 0.68 -29.78
N GLN A 10 -26.36 1.26 -28.84
CA GLN A 10 -26.16 2.69 -28.58
C GLN A 10 -24.73 2.86 -28.05
N SER A 11 -23.92 3.71 -28.71
CA SER A 11 -22.60 4.00 -28.17
C SER A 11 -22.78 4.71 -26.83
N MET A 12 -21.89 4.51 -25.86
CA MET A 12 -21.92 5.31 -24.61
C MET A 12 -21.90 6.82 -24.89
N GLY A 13 -21.35 7.23 -26.05
CA GLY A 13 -21.43 8.60 -26.52
C GLY A 13 -22.86 9.06 -26.77
N ASP A 14 -23.78 8.20 -27.19
CA ASP A 14 -25.17 8.59 -27.45
C ASP A 14 -25.99 8.78 -26.17
N SER A 15 -25.57 8.13 -25.07
CA SER A 15 -26.21 8.25 -23.75
C SER A 15 -25.70 9.41 -22.89
N MET A 16 -24.60 10.07 -23.27
CA MET A 16 -24.00 11.17 -22.50
C MET A 16 -24.59 12.52 -22.87
N THR A 17 -24.89 13.34 -21.87
CA THR A 17 -25.21 14.76 -22.05
C THR A 17 -24.02 15.51 -22.67
N ALA A 18 -24.28 16.66 -23.29
CA ALA A 18 -23.22 17.51 -23.83
C ALA A 18 -22.18 17.94 -22.76
N ALA A 19 -22.63 18.16 -21.53
CA ALA A 19 -21.75 18.49 -20.40
C ALA A 19 -20.86 17.32 -20.00
N GLU A 20 -21.39 16.09 -19.97
CA GLU A 20 -20.60 14.89 -19.68
C GLU A 20 -19.57 14.61 -20.77
N LYS A 21 -19.94 14.80 -22.04
CA LYS A 21 -19.01 14.68 -23.18
C LYS A 21 -17.86 15.68 -23.06
N ALA A 22 -18.18 16.95 -22.86
CA ALA A 22 -17.18 18.00 -22.69
C ALA A 22 -16.22 17.72 -21.51
N ARG A 23 -16.75 17.18 -20.40
CA ARG A 23 -15.94 16.76 -19.26
C ARG A 23 -15.02 15.58 -19.60
N ALA A 24 -15.55 14.55 -20.25
CA ALA A 24 -14.76 13.38 -20.65
C ALA A 24 -13.65 13.77 -21.63
N ASP A 25 -13.96 14.61 -22.62
CA ASP A 25 -13.00 15.12 -23.60
C ASP A 25 -11.90 15.95 -22.92
N ALA A 26 -12.25 16.82 -21.96
CA ALA A 26 -11.27 17.60 -21.22
C ALA A 26 -10.32 16.71 -20.41
N ILE A 27 -10.85 15.68 -19.74
CA ILE A 27 -10.05 14.69 -19.00
C ILE A 27 -9.13 13.94 -19.95
N MET A 28 -9.65 13.45 -21.09
CA MET A 28 -8.86 12.69 -22.05
C MET A 28 -7.77 13.52 -22.72
N LYS A 29 -8.05 14.79 -23.07
CA LYS A 29 -7.02 15.70 -23.59
C LYS A 29 -5.92 15.96 -22.55
N GLY A 30 -6.29 16.18 -21.30
CA GLY A 30 -5.32 16.32 -20.20
C GLY A 30 -4.50 15.04 -19.99
N TRP A 31 -5.13 13.87 -20.10
CA TRP A 31 -4.46 12.57 -19.99
C TRP A 31 -3.46 12.32 -21.12
N LEU A 32 -3.83 12.63 -22.37
CA LEU A 32 -2.94 12.50 -23.52
C LEU A 32 -1.72 13.42 -23.39
N ALA A 33 -1.93 14.70 -23.08
CA ALA A 33 -0.85 15.66 -22.86
C ALA A 33 0.09 15.22 -21.72
N PHE A 34 -0.47 14.70 -20.62
CA PHE A 34 0.32 14.13 -19.55
C PHE A 34 1.17 12.94 -20.02
N ASN A 35 0.59 12.01 -20.80
CA ASN A 35 1.31 10.81 -21.24
C ASN A 35 2.47 11.13 -22.17
N ASP A 36 2.33 12.11 -23.06
CA ASP A 36 3.40 12.53 -23.95
C ASP A 36 4.59 13.06 -23.12
N GLN A 37 4.32 13.95 -22.16
CA GLN A 37 5.34 14.48 -21.25
C GLN A 37 5.97 13.40 -20.37
N ALA A 38 5.15 12.52 -19.79
CA ALA A 38 5.62 11.44 -18.92
C ALA A 38 6.56 10.50 -19.69
N LYS A 39 6.22 10.17 -20.94
CA LYS A 39 7.04 9.34 -21.82
C LYS A 39 8.39 9.97 -22.14
N GLU A 40 8.43 11.28 -22.42
CA GLU A 40 9.70 11.99 -22.65
C GLU A 40 10.58 11.93 -21.39
N ILE A 41 10.01 12.15 -20.22
CA ILE A 41 10.74 12.08 -18.94
C ILE A 41 11.23 10.66 -18.65
N GLU A 42 10.42 9.64 -18.90
CA GLU A 42 10.83 8.23 -18.76
C GLU A 42 12.04 7.90 -19.62
N GLN A 43 12.06 8.36 -20.88
CA GLN A 43 13.21 8.17 -21.76
C GLN A 43 14.48 8.86 -21.24
N LEU A 44 14.35 10.03 -20.59
CA LEU A 44 15.49 10.68 -19.94
C LEU A 44 16.01 9.86 -18.77
N PHE A 45 15.12 9.29 -17.94
CA PHE A 45 15.53 8.38 -16.88
C PHE A 45 16.24 7.15 -17.44
N ASP A 46 15.70 6.49 -18.45
CA ASP A 46 16.22 5.24 -19.02
C ASP A 46 17.69 5.34 -19.47
N ASN A 47 18.11 6.52 -19.94
CA ASN A 47 19.48 6.77 -20.36
C ASN A 47 20.47 6.92 -19.19
N ASP A 48 19.99 7.31 -18.01
CA ASP A 48 20.81 7.75 -16.89
C ASP A 48 20.52 7.00 -15.56
N LEU A 49 19.73 5.91 -15.59
CA LEU A 49 19.25 5.18 -14.40
C LEU A 49 20.37 4.89 -13.38
N GLU A 50 21.49 4.32 -13.84
CA GLU A 50 22.59 3.95 -12.96
C GLU A 50 23.26 5.19 -12.33
N SER A 51 23.48 6.26 -13.11
CA SER A 51 24.06 7.50 -12.58
C SER A 51 23.13 8.16 -11.57
N ILE A 52 21.83 8.26 -11.90
CA ILE A 52 20.80 8.79 -11.02
C ILE A 52 20.76 8.01 -9.70
N GLY A 53 20.73 6.67 -9.76
CA GLY A 53 20.72 5.82 -8.58
C GLY A 53 21.93 6.08 -7.68
N ARG A 54 23.13 6.13 -8.27
CA ARG A 54 24.37 6.43 -7.54
C ARG A 54 24.33 7.82 -6.91
N GLU A 55 24.04 8.86 -7.69
CA GLU A 55 24.07 10.26 -7.24
C GLU A 55 23.03 10.55 -6.15
N VAL A 56 21.82 9.99 -6.29
CA VAL A 56 20.78 10.09 -5.26
C VAL A 56 21.18 9.31 -4.01
N GLY A 57 21.74 8.11 -4.17
CA GLY A 57 22.27 7.32 -3.06
C GLY A 57 23.33 8.06 -2.25
N GLU A 58 24.32 8.66 -2.94
CA GLU A 58 25.35 9.50 -2.33
C GLU A 58 24.77 10.77 -1.69
N LEU A 59 23.79 11.41 -2.32
CA LEU A 59 23.10 12.56 -1.74
C LEU A 59 22.40 12.20 -0.43
N VAL A 60 21.63 11.11 -0.39
CA VAL A 60 20.95 10.63 0.83
C VAL A 60 21.97 10.33 1.92
N CYS A 61 23.06 9.63 1.60
CA CYS A 61 24.14 9.35 2.54
C CYS A 61 24.74 10.61 3.14
N ARG A 62 25.10 11.60 2.31
CA ARG A 62 25.61 12.90 2.80
C ARG A 62 24.61 13.62 3.70
N LYS A 63 23.31 13.56 3.39
CA LYS A 63 22.26 14.20 4.22
C LYS A 63 22.04 13.50 5.55
N LEU A 64 22.25 12.18 5.60
CA LEU A 64 22.05 11.37 6.80
C LEU A 64 23.35 11.11 7.58
N GLY A 65 24.51 11.57 7.09
CA GLY A 65 25.81 11.29 7.70
C GLY A 65 26.23 9.82 7.61
N ILE A 66 25.74 9.10 6.60
CA ILE A 66 26.08 7.69 6.35
C ILE A 66 27.30 7.66 5.42
N GLU A 67 28.34 6.92 5.79
CA GLU A 67 29.60 6.89 5.02
C GLU A 67 29.46 6.17 3.67
N ASN A 68 28.82 5.00 3.66
CA ASN A 68 28.69 4.16 2.48
C ASN A 68 27.23 3.99 2.09
N SER A 69 26.93 4.09 0.80
CA SER A 69 25.56 3.91 0.32
C SER A 69 25.09 2.47 0.49
N PRO A 70 23.99 2.21 1.24
CA PRO A 70 23.43 0.86 1.39
C PRO A 70 22.91 0.25 0.08
N VAL A 71 22.86 1.04 -1.00
CA VAL A 71 22.40 0.63 -2.33
C VAL A 71 23.50 0.76 -3.39
N ALA A 72 24.76 0.93 -2.99
CA ALA A 72 25.88 1.21 -3.90
C ALA A 72 26.09 0.13 -4.97
N ASP A 73 25.77 -1.13 -4.67
CA ASP A 73 25.86 -2.28 -5.57
C ASP A 73 24.57 -2.51 -6.38
N ARG A 74 23.55 -1.67 -6.17
CA ARG A 74 22.22 -1.75 -6.78
C ARG A 74 21.78 -0.43 -7.42
N ASN A 75 22.74 0.37 -7.89
CA ASN A 75 22.47 1.71 -8.43
C ASN A 75 21.47 1.68 -9.58
N LEU A 76 21.57 0.69 -10.48
CA LEU A 76 20.64 0.57 -11.61
C LEU A 76 19.21 0.26 -11.15
N GLU A 77 19.04 -0.69 -10.22
CA GLU A 77 17.72 -1.00 -9.64
C GLU A 77 17.15 0.18 -8.86
N PHE A 78 17.99 0.86 -8.07
CA PHE A 78 17.57 2.03 -7.30
C PHE A 78 17.16 3.19 -8.20
N GLY A 79 17.91 3.44 -9.29
CA GLY A 79 17.56 4.41 -10.32
C GLY A 79 16.20 4.13 -10.95
N ARG A 80 15.89 2.87 -11.27
CA ARG A 80 14.57 2.46 -11.79
C ARG A 80 13.45 2.76 -10.79
N LEU A 81 13.66 2.46 -9.51
CA LEU A 81 12.66 2.75 -8.47
C LEU A 81 12.44 4.26 -8.28
N ILE A 82 13.50 5.07 -8.41
CA ILE A 82 13.39 6.54 -8.41
C ILE A 82 12.58 7.01 -9.62
N ALA A 83 12.83 6.46 -10.81
CA ALA A 83 12.08 6.78 -12.03
C ALA A 83 10.58 6.47 -11.88
N ASP A 84 10.25 5.27 -11.40
CA ASP A 84 8.86 4.84 -11.16
C ASP A 84 8.16 5.73 -10.12
N THR A 85 8.87 6.07 -9.04
CA THR A 85 8.37 6.98 -8.02
C THR A 85 8.13 8.36 -8.62
N PHE A 86 9.10 8.89 -9.37
CA PHE A 86 8.99 10.20 -10.01
C PHE A 86 7.78 10.25 -10.96
N ARG A 87 7.60 9.23 -11.81
CA ARG A 87 6.42 9.07 -12.68
C ARG A 87 5.11 9.06 -11.88
N THR A 88 5.06 8.32 -10.78
CA THR A 88 3.87 8.24 -9.91
C THR A 88 3.48 9.62 -9.38
N TYR A 89 4.45 10.39 -8.89
CA TYR A 89 4.20 11.73 -8.33
C TYR A 89 3.90 12.81 -9.39
N GLN A 90 4.29 12.59 -10.65
CA GLN A 90 3.84 13.44 -11.75
C GLN A 90 2.33 13.30 -12.00
N MET A 91 1.76 12.11 -11.78
CA MET A 91 0.34 11.85 -12.03
C MET A 91 -0.56 12.51 -10.98
N ARG A 92 -1.20 13.61 -11.39
CA ARG A 92 -2.18 14.36 -10.56
C ARG A 92 -3.63 14.05 -10.93
N MET A 93 -3.86 13.29 -11.99
CA MET A 93 -5.19 12.94 -12.48
C MET A 93 -5.47 11.45 -12.33
N PRO A 94 -6.68 11.05 -11.91
CA PRO A 94 -7.76 11.90 -11.42
C PRO A 94 -7.57 12.36 -9.96
N TYR A 95 -6.43 12.02 -9.35
CA TYR A 95 -5.98 12.50 -8.05
C TYR A 95 -4.45 12.37 -7.96
N THR A 96 -3.85 13.02 -6.96
CA THR A 96 -2.42 12.90 -6.67
C THR A 96 -2.11 11.51 -6.14
N HIS A 97 -1.34 10.73 -6.90
CA HIS A 97 -0.93 9.39 -6.50
C HIS A 97 0.24 9.44 -5.52
N GLN A 98 0.36 8.36 -4.73
CA GLN A 98 1.52 8.07 -3.90
C GLN A 98 2.15 6.73 -4.33
N SER A 99 3.41 6.51 -3.99
CA SER A 99 4.16 5.31 -4.42
C SER A 99 3.52 3.99 -3.97
N ASN A 100 2.80 3.98 -2.85
CA ASN A 100 2.11 2.79 -2.33
C ASN A 100 0.70 2.58 -2.90
N ASP A 101 0.19 3.48 -3.75
CA ASP A 101 -1.19 3.39 -4.26
C ASP A 101 -1.45 2.09 -5.05
N ALA A 102 -0.46 1.61 -5.80
CA ALA A 102 -0.59 0.36 -6.56
C ALA A 102 -0.83 -0.83 -5.61
N LEU A 103 -0.02 -0.94 -4.56
CA LEU A 103 -0.16 -1.96 -3.52
C LEU A 103 -1.50 -1.85 -2.80
N ILE A 104 -1.89 -0.64 -2.39
CA ILE A 104 -3.17 -0.37 -1.72
C ILE A 104 -4.34 -0.80 -2.61
N LYS A 105 -4.32 -0.46 -3.90
CA LYS A 105 -5.39 -0.83 -4.84
C LYS A 105 -5.54 -2.33 -4.96
N GLU A 106 -4.45 -3.08 -5.07
CA GLU A 106 -4.54 -4.55 -5.14
C GLU A 106 -5.07 -5.16 -3.84
N GLN A 107 -4.68 -4.63 -2.68
CA GLN A 107 -5.25 -5.05 -1.39
C GLN A 107 -6.75 -4.74 -1.29
N LEU A 108 -7.19 -3.54 -1.68
CA LEU A 108 -8.60 -3.15 -1.64
C LEU A 108 -9.47 -4.00 -2.56
N LYS A 109 -8.99 -4.36 -3.76
CA LYS A 109 -9.67 -5.32 -4.64
C LYS A 109 -9.85 -6.68 -3.96
N THR A 110 -8.79 -7.14 -3.30
CA THR A 110 -8.80 -8.43 -2.61
C THR A 110 -9.77 -8.39 -1.43
N PHE A 111 -9.71 -7.36 -0.59
CA PHE A 111 -10.63 -7.20 0.54
C PHE A 111 -12.08 -7.10 0.11
N ASP A 112 -12.40 -6.33 -0.93
CA ASP A 112 -13.77 -6.25 -1.45
C ASP A 112 -14.28 -7.63 -1.89
N LEU A 113 -13.48 -8.38 -2.65
CA LEU A 113 -13.84 -9.73 -3.07
C LEU A 113 -14.00 -10.69 -1.89
N MET A 114 -13.08 -10.68 -0.93
CA MET A 114 -13.11 -11.57 0.23
C MET A 114 -14.26 -11.24 1.17
N MET A 115 -14.56 -9.96 1.39
CA MET A 115 -15.72 -9.51 2.17
C MET A 115 -17.03 -9.91 1.49
N GLN A 116 -17.15 -9.75 0.17
CA GLN A 116 -18.34 -10.16 -0.58
C GLN A 116 -18.58 -11.68 -0.56
N LYS A 117 -17.50 -12.47 -0.41
CA LYS A 117 -17.57 -13.94 -0.37
C LYS A 117 -17.55 -14.51 1.05
N ASP A 118 -17.49 -13.67 2.08
CA ASP A 118 -17.30 -14.10 3.47
C ASP A 118 -16.06 -15.01 3.67
N MET A 119 -14.97 -14.69 2.97
CA MET A 119 -13.73 -15.50 2.94
C MET A 119 -12.56 -14.86 3.69
N LEU A 120 -12.76 -13.70 4.33
CA LEU A 120 -11.70 -13.04 5.09
C LEU A 120 -11.07 -13.94 6.18
N PRO A 121 -11.84 -14.70 7.00
CA PRO A 121 -11.25 -15.61 7.98
C PRO A 121 -10.32 -16.66 7.35
N ALA A 122 -10.70 -17.21 6.19
CA ALA A 122 -9.87 -18.19 5.47
C ALA A 122 -8.60 -17.55 4.89
N MET A 123 -8.70 -16.32 4.38
CA MET A 123 -7.54 -15.55 3.92
C MET A 123 -6.56 -15.27 5.07
N ILE A 124 -7.07 -14.93 6.25
CA ILE A 124 -6.25 -14.71 7.45
C ILE A 124 -5.54 -15.99 7.84
N GLN A 125 -6.25 -17.11 7.94
CA GLN A 125 -5.62 -18.39 8.30
C GLN A 125 -4.52 -18.78 7.30
N HIS A 126 -4.78 -18.64 6.00
CA HIS A 126 -3.76 -18.89 4.98
C HIS A 126 -2.53 -17.99 5.15
N ASP A 127 -2.73 -16.70 5.44
CA ASP A 127 -1.64 -15.77 5.70
C ASP A 127 -0.84 -16.16 6.97
N LEU A 128 -1.50 -16.55 8.06
CA LEU A 128 -0.85 -17.08 9.26
C LEU A 128 0.01 -18.31 8.94
N ASP A 129 -0.56 -19.28 8.21
CA ASP A 129 0.13 -20.51 7.83
C ASP A 129 1.35 -20.21 6.95
N SER A 130 1.22 -19.25 6.01
CA SER A 130 2.31 -18.85 5.13
C SER A 130 3.45 -18.11 5.84
N MET A 131 3.16 -17.49 6.98
CA MET A 131 4.14 -16.77 7.80
C MET A 131 4.79 -17.64 8.88
N TYR A 132 4.38 -18.90 9.03
CA TYR A 132 4.78 -19.79 10.12
C TYR A 132 6.30 -19.81 10.34
N GLU A 133 7.09 -20.09 9.31
CA GLU A 133 8.55 -20.21 9.44
C GLU A 133 9.21 -18.92 9.94
N ILE A 134 8.75 -17.76 9.44
CA ILE A 134 9.27 -16.44 9.85
C ILE A 134 8.95 -16.17 11.32
N LEU A 135 7.70 -16.45 11.73
CA LEU A 135 7.26 -16.22 13.10
C LEU A 135 7.92 -17.21 14.07
N HIS A 136 8.04 -18.48 13.68
CA HIS A 136 8.66 -19.51 14.50
C HIS A 136 10.16 -19.26 14.72
N GLU A 137 10.89 -18.80 13.69
CA GLU A 137 12.28 -18.35 13.85
C GLU A 137 12.37 -17.20 14.86
N ARG A 138 11.39 -16.29 14.86
CA ARG A 138 11.38 -15.13 15.78
C ARG A 138 11.11 -15.53 17.22
N VAL A 139 10.27 -16.55 17.47
CA VAL A 139 10.10 -17.13 18.82
C VAL A 139 11.44 -17.59 19.39
N TYR A 140 12.20 -18.36 18.61
CA TYR A 140 13.53 -18.83 19.04
C TYR A 140 14.44 -17.67 19.45
N TRP A 141 14.48 -16.58 18.67
CA TRP A 141 15.31 -15.43 19.00
C TRP A 141 14.83 -14.66 20.23
N VAL A 142 13.51 -14.52 20.41
CA VAL A 142 12.94 -13.94 21.64
C VAL A 142 13.38 -14.75 22.86
N GLU A 143 13.33 -16.08 22.80
CA GLU A 143 13.79 -16.95 23.90
C GLU A 143 15.29 -16.84 24.17
N GLN A 144 16.12 -16.79 23.11
CA GLN A 144 17.58 -16.71 23.27
C GLN A 144 18.06 -15.37 23.84
N THR A 145 17.36 -14.28 23.51
CA THR A 145 17.79 -12.92 23.85
C THR A 145 17.02 -12.29 25.00
N GLY A 146 15.81 -12.77 25.27
CA GLY A 146 14.83 -12.10 26.13
C GLY A 146 14.26 -10.81 25.52
N ASP A 147 14.57 -10.48 24.27
CA ASP A 147 14.13 -9.25 23.62
C ASP A 147 12.77 -9.43 22.93
N LEU A 148 11.72 -9.01 23.63
CA LEU A 148 10.34 -9.09 23.15
C LEU A 148 10.07 -8.15 21.95
N SER A 149 10.90 -7.13 21.70
CA SER A 149 10.73 -6.25 20.54
C SER A 149 10.85 -7.00 19.22
N LEU A 150 11.53 -8.16 19.21
CA LEU A 150 11.67 -9.03 18.05
C LEU A 150 10.33 -9.62 17.58
N ALA A 151 9.35 -9.78 18.48
CA ALA A 151 7.99 -10.19 18.10
C ALA A 151 7.30 -9.10 17.27
N LEU A 152 7.46 -7.83 17.66
CA LEU A 152 6.88 -6.71 16.94
C LEU A 152 7.64 -6.41 15.64
N ASP A 153 8.97 -6.59 15.66
CA ASP A 153 9.84 -6.55 14.48
C ASP A 153 9.34 -7.52 13.40
N ALA A 154 9.15 -8.79 13.76
CA ALA A 154 8.76 -9.87 12.84
C ALA A 154 7.58 -9.52 11.91
N VAL A 155 6.64 -8.72 12.41
CA VAL A 155 5.38 -8.41 11.74
C VAL A 155 5.31 -6.96 11.24
N THR A 156 6.24 -6.08 11.63
CA THR A 156 6.21 -4.65 11.27
C THR A 156 7.46 -4.09 10.60
N THR A 157 8.61 -4.78 10.63
CA THR A 157 9.80 -4.39 9.86
C THR A 157 9.94 -5.01 8.46
N PRO A 158 9.21 -6.09 8.07
CA PRO A 158 9.24 -6.55 6.68
C PRO A 158 8.99 -5.41 5.69
N THR A 159 9.83 -5.35 4.65
CA THR A 159 9.84 -4.22 3.69
C THR A 159 8.49 -4.03 3.00
N CYS A 160 7.73 -5.11 2.77
CA CYS A 160 6.38 -5.06 2.22
C CYS A 160 5.38 -4.34 3.14
N PHE A 161 5.42 -4.57 4.45
CA PHE A 161 4.62 -3.84 5.43
C PHE A 161 5.08 -2.38 5.53
N ARG A 162 6.40 -2.15 5.51
CA ARG A 162 6.99 -0.80 5.52
C ARG A 162 6.58 0.04 4.32
N ASN A 163 6.52 -0.55 3.12
CA ASN A 163 6.03 0.14 1.92
C ASN A 163 4.58 0.58 2.04
N LEU A 164 3.77 -0.16 2.82
CA LEU A 164 2.38 0.21 3.07
C LEU A 164 2.27 1.38 4.06
N THR A 165 3.09 1.43 5.10
CA THR A 165 2.86 2.28 6.30
C THR A 165 3.83 3.45 6.49
N ILE A 166 5.06 3.43 5.92
CA ILE A 166 6.03 4.52 6.13
C ILE A 166 5.49 5.86 5.62
N GLY A 167 4.86 5.87 4.44
CA GLY A 167 4.25 7.07 3.86
C GLY A 167 3.09 7.63 4.68
N GLU A 168 2.59 6.85 5.65
CA GLU A 168 1.42 7.15 6.48
C GLU A 168 1.83 7.30 7.96
N GLY A 169 3.10 7.66 8.20
CA GLY A 169 3.58 8.05 9.53
C GLY A 169 3.85 6.88 10.47
N PHE A 170 4.40 5.78 9.95
CA PHE A 170 4.89 4.72 10.84
C PHE A 170 5.90 5.27 11.86
N GLN A 171 5.71 4.92 13.13
CA GLN A 171 6.61 5.29 14.23
C GLN A 171 6.78 4.15 15.24
N TRP A 172 8.00 4.06 15.80
CA TRP A 172 8.29 3.30 17.02
C TRP A 172 8.14 4.22 18.24
N HIS A 173 7.56 3.69 19.32
CA HIS A 173 7.37 4.34 20.61
C HIS A 173 8.10 3.53 21.68
N GLY A 174 9.43 3.60 21.68
CA GLY A 174 10.28 2.67 22.43
C GLY A 174 10.44 1.33 21.72
N ASP A 175 10.68 0.27 22.48
CA ASP A 175 10.94 -1.10 22.01
C ASP A 175 9.67 -1.97 21.88
N ARG A 176 8.58 -1.57 22.55
CA ARG A 176 7.39 -2.40 22.69
C ARG A 176 6.16 -1.88 21.97
N LYS A 177 6.24 -0.75 21.28
CA LYS A 177 5.06 -0.12 20.69
C LYS A 177 5.36 0.51 19.36
N VAL A 178 4.41 0.36 18.44
CA VAL A 178 4.44 0.98 17.11
C VAL A 178 3.10 1.61 16.80
N SER A 179 3.10 2.61 15.92
CA SER A 179 1.88 3.19 15.38
C SER A 179 2.01 3.55 13.92
N TRP A 180 0.91 3.58 13.20
CA TRP A 180 0.82 4.17 11.86
C TRP A 180 -0.62 4.63 11.59
N ILE A 181 -0.80 5.58 10.68
CA ILE A 181 -2.14 5.95 10.20
C ILE A 181 -2.58 4.91 9.17
N SER A 182 -3.85 4.52 9.20
CA SER A 182 -4.41 3.62 8.18
C SER A 182 -4.11 4.14 6.76
N PRO A 183 -3.60 3.29 5.84
CA PRO A 183 -3.13 3.73 4.53
C PRO A 183 -4.22 3.87 3.46
N TYR A 184 -5.47 3.48 3.76
CA TYR A 184 -6.46 3.20 2.72
C TYR A 184 -7.35 4.39 2.32
N LYS A 185 -7.58 5.37 3.22
CA LYS A 185 -8.56 6.47 3.01
C LYS A 185 -8.47 7.16 1.67
N ARG A 186 -7.27 7.59 1.29
CA ARG A 186 -7.04 8.32 0.04
C ARG A 186 -7.54 7.53 -1.17
N VAL A 187 -7.23 6.24 -1.25
CA VAL A 187 -7.62 5.39 -2.38
C VAL A 187 -9.09 5.01 -2.29
N LEU A 188 -9.58 4.68 -1.08
CA LEU A 188 -11.00 4.39 -0.83
C LEU A 188 -11.91 5.54 -1.24
N GLU A 189 -11.64 6.78 -0.81
CA GLU A 189 -12.44 7.95 -1.16
C GLU A 189 -12.52 8.19 -2.68
N LYS A 190 -11.47 7.82 -3.42
CA LYS A 190 -11.45 7.93 -4.89
C LYS A 190 -12.13 6.75 -5.58
N GLY A 191 -12.08 5.57 -4.98
CA GLY A 191 -12.81 4.38 -5.39
C GLY A 191 -14.32 4.58 -5.23
N TRP A 192 -14.76 5.05 -4.07
CA TRP A 192 -16.18 5.30 -3.76
C TRP A 192 -16.82 6.30 -4.71
N LYS A 193 -16.11 7.37 -5.09
CA LYS A 193 -16.56 8.35 -6.10
C LYS A 193 -16.79 7.73 -7.50
N ARG A 194 -16.36 6.50 -7.72
CA ARG A 194 -16.52 5.72 -8.96
C ARG A 194 -17.35 4.45 -8.75
N ASN A 195 -18.02 4.31 -7.60
CA ASN A 195 -18.76 3.10 -7.22
C ASN A 195 -17.88 1.83 -7.16
N ILE A 196 -16.61 1.98 -6.77
CA ILE A 196 -15.67 0.87 -6.58
C ILE A 196 -15.41 0.70 -5.08
N TRP A 197 -15.41 -0.54 -4.59
CA TRP A 197 -15.15 -0.91 -3.18
C TRP A 197 -16.04 -0.16 -2.17
N THR A 198 -17.27 0.18 -2.55
CA THR A 198 -18.21 0.95 -1.71
C THR A 198 -18.60 0.24 -0.41
N ASN A 199 -18.36 -1.07 -0.33
CA ASN A 199 -18.59 -1.88 0.85
C ASN A 199 -17.36 -1.99 1.77
N VAL A 200 -16.18 -1.53 1.34
CA VAL A 200 -14.94 -1.58 2.09
C VAL A 200 -14.71 -0.25 2.80
N THR A 201 -14.45 -0.30 4.12
CA THR A 201 -14.08 0.86 4.94
C THR A 201 -12.81 0.56 5.72
N GLU A 202 -12.11 1.59 6.20
CA GLU A 202 -10.93 1.41 7.05
C GLU A 202 -11.28 0.68 8.35
N GLN A 203 -12.43 1.00 8.95
CA GLN A 203 -12.96 0.26 10.09
C GLN A 203 -13.09 -1.24 9.80
N LYS A 204 -13.71 -1.63 8.68
CA LYS A 204 -13.87 -3.05 8.32
C LYS A 204 -12.51 -3.72 8.08
N ILE A 205 -11.57 -3.02 7.43
CA ILE A 205 -10.22 -3.55 7.26
C ILE A 205 -9.55 -3.73 8.62
N HIS A 206 -9.68 -2.76 9.53
CA HIS A 206 -9.11 -2.87 10.88
C HIS A 206 -9.69 -4.06 11.65
N GLU A 207 -11.01 -4.11 11.75
CA GLU A 207 -11.74 -5.07 12.59
C GLU A 207 -11.73 -6.49 12.02
N GLN A 208 -11.76 -6.65 10.69
CA GLN A 208 -11.91 -7.95 10.05
C GLN A 208 -10.61 -8.50 9.46
N TRP A 209 -9.60 -7.67 9.23
CA TRP A 209 -8.32 -8.08 8.66
C TRP A 209 -7.14 -7.75 9.58
N THR A 210 -6.87 -6.47 9.83
CA THR A 210 -5.67 -6.02 10.56
C THR A 210 -5.61 -6.63 11.96
N LYS A 211 -6.60 -6.34 12.81
CA LYS A 211 -6.61 -6.78 14.21
C LYS A 211 -6.62 -8.30 14.34
N PRO A 212 -7.51 -9.07 13.67
CA PRO A 212 -7.50 -10.53 13.80
C PRO A 212 -6.21 -11.18 13.28
N ARG A 213 -5.64 -10.67 12.18
CA ARG A 213 -4.37 -11.18 11.63
C ARG A 213 -3.21 -10.98 12.61
N PHE A 214 -3.04 -9.77 13.15
CA PHE A 214 -1.98 -9.50 14.11
C PHE A 214 -2.16 -10.26 15.41
N LEU A 215 -3.40 -10.45 15.90
CA LEU A 215 -3.66 -11.32 17.06
C LEU A 215 -3.32 -12.79 16.76
N GLY A 216 -3.57 -13.26 15.54
CA GLY A 216 -3.14 -14.58 15.08
C GLY A 216 -1.62 -14.73 15.05
N TYR A 217 -0.88 -13.69 14.64
CA TYR A 217 0.58 -13.65 14.74
C TYR A 217 1.06 -13.67 16.18
N ALA A 218 0.47 -12.86 17.06
CA ALA A 218 0.84 -12.80 18.48
C ALA A 218 0.76 -14.18 19.15
N LYS A 219 -0.28 -14.95 18.83
CA LYS A 219 -0.44 -16.32 19.30
C LYS A 219 0.70 -17.25 18.84
N HIS A 220 1.19 -17.10 17.61
CA HIS A 220 2.33 -17.88 17.13
C HIS A 220 3.64 -17.44 17.75
N LEU A 221 3.77 -16.14 18.03
CA LEU A 221 4.95 -15.52 18.63
C LEU A 221 5.02 -15.70 20.16
N ASP A 222 4.05 -16.40 20.76
CA ASP A 222 3.95 -16.62 22.20
C ASP A 222 3.97 -15.31 23.01
N CYS A 223 3.23 -14.30 22.55
CA CYS A 223 3.11 -12.99 23.19
C CYS A 223 1.70 -12.41 23.14
N HIS A 224 1.46 -11.32 23.87
CA HIS A 224 0.25 -10.50 23.75
C HIS A 224 0.52 -9.29 22.84
N PHE A 225 -0.38 -9.04 21.89
CA PHE A 225 -0.49 -7.76 21.18
C PHE A 225 -1.76 -7.04 21.64
N ASP A 226 -1.60 -5.86 22.23
CA ASP A 226 -2.70 -4.93 22.48
C ASP A 226 -2.94 -4.07 21.23
N ILE A 227 -4.16 -4.17 20.70
CA ILE A 227 -4.59 -3.49 19.48
C ILE A 227 -5.95 -2.86 19.76
N PRO A 228 -6.01 -1.53 19.92
CA PRO A 228 -7.26 -0.81 20.19
C PRO A 228 -8.32 -1.03 19.12
N ASP A 229 -9.57 -0.73 19.47
CA ASP A 229 -10.66 -0.68 18.49
C ASP A 229 -10.47 0.50 17.52
N TRP A 230 -11.20 0.45 16.40
CA TRP A 230 -11.07 1.47 15.37
C TRP A 230 -11.54 2.84 15.87
N ASP A 231 -10.72 3.86 15.62
CA ASP A 231 -11.06 5.26 15.82
C ASP A 231 -11.06 5.99 14.47
N GLU A 232 -12.24 6.41 14.03
CA GLU A 232 -12.44 7.08 12.74
C GLU A 232 -11.82 8.49 12.71
N GLU A 233 -11.69 9.16 13.86
CA GLU A 233 -11.15 10.51 13.93
C GLU A 233 -9.63 10.49 13.72
N THR A 234 -8.92 9.67 14.49
CA THR A 234 -7.46 9.59 14.44
C THR A 234 -6.96 8.68 13.34
N ARG A 235 -7.71 7.61 13.03
CA ARG A 235 -7.34 6.54 12.08
C ARG A 235 -6.01 5.87 12.45
N LEU A 236 -5.58 6.05 13.70
CA LEU A 236 -4.30 5.60 14.21
C LEU A 236 -4.43 4.14 14.60
N ILE A 237 -3.58 3.30 14.02
CA ILE A 237 -3.43 1.90 14.42
C ILE A 237 -2.19 1.84 15.31
N THR A 238 -2.34 1.24 16.49
CA THR A 238 -1.24 0.96 17.40
C THR A 238 -1.17 -0.52 17.71
N ILE A 239 0.05 -1.04 17.85
CA ILE A 239 0.30 -2.36 18.40
C ILE A 239 1.31 -2.19 19.53
N GLU A 240 0.96 -2.71 20.71
CA GLU A 240 1.85 -2.78 21.86
C GLU A 240 2.06 -4.24 22.26
N VAL A 241 3.31 -4.66 22.44
CA VAL A 241 3.66 -6.04 22.78
C VAL A 241 3.96 -6.19 24.27
N SER A 242 3.41 -7.25 24.86
CA SER A 242 3.68 -7.66 26.24
C SER A 242 3.84 -9.18 26.34
N PRO A 243 4.51 -9.69 27.40
CA PRO A 243 4.62 -11.13 27.63
C PRO A 243 3.25 -11.80 27.80
N LEU A 244 3.19 -13.12 27.57
CA LEU A 244 2.04 -13.95 27.95
C LEU A 244 1.78 -13.98 29.47
#